data_AF-A0A7J9S7Z8-F1
#
_entry.id   AF-A0A7J9S7Z8-F1
#
_cell.length_a   1.000
_cell.length_b   1.000
_cell.length_c   1.000
_cell.angle_alpha   90.00
_cell.angle_beta   90.00
_cell.angle_gamma   90.00
#
_symmetry.space_group_name_H-M   'P 1'
#
loop_
_entity.id
_entity.type
_entity.pdbx_description
1 polymer ?
#
loop_
_entity_poly.entity_id
_entity_poly.type
_entity_poly.pdbx_seq_one_letter_code
_entity_poly.pdbx_strand_id
1 'polypeptide(L)'
;MMEIFCIDCGLKLNKNDKTCPNCGSLKQEIIIDIVDTTTITVHEEIRGKTKKMDLKKPVFEFKQGDSLHKKSGIWNHREMIIDRENNTYKEIIMDKDNNIIHSVKNHFQNILATVVQNTSLINIKKINNPLNLKWGFYEIFGFYDRFF
;
A
#
# COMPACT_ATOMS: atom_id res chain seq x y z
N MET A 1 -27.36 18.23 -3.56
CA MET A 1 -28.84 18.32 -3.44
C MET A 1 -29.35 19.14 -4.61
N MET A 2 -30.58 18.94 -5.10
CA MET A 2 -31.11 19.73 -6.22
C MET A 2 -32.45 20.34 -5.84
N GLU A 3 -32.53 21.66 -5.94
CA GLU A 3 -33.71 22.44 -5.63
C GLU A 3 -34.11 23.30 -6.83
N ILE A 4 -35.40 23.49 -7.03
CA ILE A 4 -35.96 24.24 -8.15
C ILE A 4 -36.81 25.37 -7.56
N PHE A 5 -36.63 26.58 -8.06
CA PHE A 5 -37.36 27.76 -7.62
C PHE A 5 -37.96 28.51 -8.80
N CYS A 6 -39.08 29.18 -8.58
CA CYS A 6 -39.62 30.12 -9.57
C CYS A 6 -38.85 31.43 -9.52
N ILE A 7 -38.34 31.89 -10.67
CA ILE A 7 -37.57 33.14 -10.75
C ILE A 7 -38.41 34.37 -10.36
N ASP A 8 -39.69 34.38 -10.75
CA ASP A 8 -40.51 35.59 -10.63
C ASP A 8 -41.16 35.75 -9.23
N CYS A 9 -41.31 34.67 -8.46
CA CYS A 9 -41.94 34.75 -7.12
C CYS A 9 -41.15 34.05 -5.99
N GLY A 10 -40.04 33.39 -6.29
CA GLY A 10 -39.19 32.70 -5.32
C GLY A 10 -39.79 31.42 -4.72
N LEU A 11 -40.97 30.97 -5.18
CA LEU A 11 -41.60 29.75 -4.67
C LEU A 11 -40.76 28.52 -5.05
N LYS A 12 -40.48 27.65 -4.08
CA LYS A 12 -39.88 26.34 -4.33
C LYS A 12 -40.85 25.46 -5.11
N LEU A 13 -40.40 24.93 -6.24
CA LEU A 13 -41.17 24.11 -7.16
C LEU A 13 -40.85 22.63 -6.99
N ASN A 14 -41.84 21.77 -7.25
CA ASN A 14 -41.59 20.34 -7.37
C ASN A 14 -41.06 20.01 -8.77
N LYS A 15 -40.39 18.87 -8.90
CA LYS A 15 -39.85 18.38 -10.20
C LYS A 15 -40.89 18.26 -11.32
N ASN A 16 -42.18 18.13 -10.98
CA ASN A 16 -43.26 17.90 -11.94
C ASN A 16 -43.98 19.20 -12.34
N ASP A 17 -43.68 20.32 -11.66
CA ASP A 17 -44.35 21.60 -11.93
C ASP A 17 -43.79 22.21 -13.22
N LYS A 18 -44.58 22.12 -14.30
CA LYS A 18 -44.22 22.75 -15.59
C LYS A 18 -44.35 24.28 -15.56
N THR A 19 -45.19 24.79 -14.66
CA THR A 19 -45.48 26.21 -14.45
C THR A 19 -45.57 26.47 -12.96
N CYS A 20 -45.22 27.67 -12.52
CA CYS A 20 -45.37 28.04 -11.13
C CYS A 20 -46.85 28.10 -10.75
N PRO A 21 -47.31 27.35 -9.71
CA PRO A 21 -48.72 27.38 -9.30
C PRO A 21 -49.14 28.72 -8.68
N ASN A 22 -48.19 29.56 -8.25
CA ASN A 22 -48.47 30.84 -7.60
C ASN A 22 -48.59 32.00 -8.59
N CYS A 23 -47.66 32.13 -9.56
CA CYS A 23 -47.64 33.26 -10.50
C CYS A 23 -47.83 32.87 -11.97
N GLY A 24 -47.95 31.58 -12.29
CA GLY A 24 -48.10 31.08 -13.67
C GLY A 24 -46.83 31.16 -14.52
N SER A 25 -45.71 31.62 -13.98
CA SER A 25 -44.46 31.76 -14.73
C SER A 25 -43.88 30.41 -15.16
N LEU A 26 -43.24 30.41 -16.32
CA LEU A 26 -42.45 29.29 -16.88
C LEU A 26 -40.97 29.37 -16.48
N LYS A 27 -40.54 30.49 -15.87
CA LYS A 27 -39.13 30.73 -15.55
C LYS A 27 -38.75 30.04 -14.25
N GLN A 28 -37.80 29.13 -14.35
CA GLN A 28 -37.31 28.32 -13.25
C GLN A 28 -35.80 28.51 -13.07
N GLU A 29 -35.38 28.59 -11.83
CA GLU A 29 -33.98 28.56 -11.41
C GLU A 29 -33.70 27.21 -10.74
N ILE A 30 -32.61 26.56 -11.13
CA ILE A 30 -32.21 25.26 -10.61
C ILE A 30 -30.91 25.44 -9.84
N ILE A 31 -30.95 25.17 -8.54
CA ILE A 31 -29.79 25.21 -7.66
C ILE A 31 -29.34 23.77 -7.44
N ILE A 32 -28.08 23.51 -7.77
CA ILE A 32 -27.46 22.19 -7.66
C ILE A 32 -26.27 22.30 -6.71
N ASP A 33 -26.36 21.65 -5.55
CA ASP A 33 -25.21 21.46 -4.68
C ASP A 33 -24.46 20.21 -5.11
N ILE A 34 -23.24 20.43 -5.60
CA ILE A 34 -22.26 19.39 -5.86
C ILE A 34 -21.39 19.27 -4.61
N VAL A 35 -21.52 18.15 -3.89
CA VAL A 35 -20.68 17.86 -2.72
C VAL A 35 -19.72 16.75 -3.12
N ASP A 36 -18.44 17.06 -3.13
CA ASP A 36 -17.38 16.08 -3.30
C ASP A 36 -16.87 15.66 -1.92
N THR A 37 -16.98 14.37 -1.61
CA THR A 37 -16.48 13.81 -0.33
C THR A 37 -15.21 13.03 -0.62
N THR A 38 -14.06 13.64 -0.35
CA THR A 38 -12.76 12.98 -0.47
C THR A 38 -12.27 12.52 0.90
N THR A 39 -11.94 11.23 1.02
CA THR A 39 -11.25 10.69 2.20
C THR A 39 -9.75 10.74 1.98
N ILE A 40 -9.03 11.43 2.86
CA ILE A 40 -7.56 11.52 2.83
C ILE A 40 -7.02 10.60 3.93
N THR A 41 -6.25 9.59 3.54
CA THR A 41 -5.53 8.71 4.47
C THR A 41 -4.04 9.01 4.41
N VAL A 42 -3.44 9.28 5.57
CA VAL A 42 -2.01 9.54 5.71
C VAL A 42 -1.34 8.28 6.25
N HIS A 43 -0.20 7.92 5.66
CA HIS A 43 0.62 6.78 6.06
C HIS A 43 2.04 7.28 6.33
N GLU A 44 2.63 6.85 7.44
CA GLU A 44 3.97 7.25 7.86
C GLU A 44 4.85 6.02 8.08
N GLU A 45 6.10 6.08 7.61
CA GLU A 45 7.11 5.07 7.88
C GLU A 45 8.45 5.74 8.15
N ILE A 46 9.08 5.36 9.27
CA ILE A 46 10.42 5.81 9.65
C ILE A 46 11.41 4.71 9.33
N ARG A 47 12.56 5.09 8.75
CA ARG A 47 13.66 4.18 8.43
C ARG A 47 14.97 4.76 8.92
N GLY A 48 15.83 3.92 9.48
CA GLY A 48 17.17 4.33 9.88
C GLY A 48 18.21 3.28 9.57
N LYS A 49 19.44 3.74 9.32
CA LYS A 49 20.59 2.90 9.01
C LYS A 49 21.83 3.46 9.70
N THR A 50 22.57 2.62 10.38
CA THR A 50 23.84 2.98 11.00
C THR A 50 24.96 2.25 10.26
N LYS A 51 25.99 3.00 9.85
CA LYS A 51 27.19 2.47 9.19
C LYS A 51 28.42 2.77 10.04
N LYS A 52 29.38 1.85 10.04
CA LYS A 52 30.74 2.11 10.52
C LYS A 52 31.64 2.47 9.33
N MET A 53 32.67 3.29 9.58
CA MET A 53 33.80 3.39 8.63
C MET A 53 34.31 1.96 8.37
N ASP A 54 34.65 1.67 7.12
CA ASP A 54 35.19 0.38 6.65
C ASP A 54 34.18 -0.74 6.35
N LEU A 55 32.88 -0.53 6.58
CA LEU A 55 31.85 -1.51 6.19
C LEU A 55 30.98 -1.02 5.02
N LYS A 56 30.95 -1.80 3.93
CA LYS A 56 30.09 -1.52 2.76
C LYS A 56 28.61 -1.49 3.14
N LYS A 57 28.18 -2.36 4.07
CA LYS A 57 26.79 -2.51 4.50
C LYS A 57 26.54 -1.84 5.86
N PRO A 58 25.31 -1.35 6.10
CA PRO A 58 24.92 -0.88 7.42
C PRO A 58 25.09 -1.98 8.46
N VAL A 59 25.55 -1.61 9.64
CA VAL A 59 25.68 -2.53 10.78
C VAL A 59 24.32 -2.75 11.43
N PHE A 60 23.50 -1.69 11.44
CA PHE A 60 22.15 -1.69 11.95
C PHE A 60 21.20 -1.06 10.93
N GLU A 61 20.02 -1.66 10.74
CA GLU A 61 18.92 -1.08 9.97
C GLU A 61 17.61 -1.30 10.69
N PHE A 62 16.73 -0.30 10.66
CA PHE A 62 15.38 -0.47 11.15
C PHE A 62 14.36 0.17 10.21
N LYS A 63 13.13 -0.35 10.27
CA LYS A 63 11.94 0.24 9.67
C LYS A 63 10.78 0.10 10.65
N GLN A 64 9.98 1.15 10.79
CA GLN A 64 8.80 1.14 11.63
C GLN A 64 7.70 2.02 11.03
N GLY A 65 6.47 1.52 10.99
CA GLY A 65 5.28 2.26 10.57
C GLY A 65 4.51 1.59 9.44
N ASP A 66 3.71 2.37 8.73
CA ASP A 66 2.81 1.93 7.68
C ASP A 66 3.57 1.58 6.40
N SER A 67 3.51 0.32 6.01
CA SER A 67 4.16 -0.21 4.81
C SER A 67 3.13 -0.82 3.87
N LEU A 68 3.04 -0.27 2.65
CA LEU A 68 2.22 -0.83 1.57
C LEU A 68 2.80 -2.16 1.07
N HIS A 69 2.03 -3.24 1.22
CA HIS A 69 2.36 -4.52 0.60
C HIS A 69 2.01 -4.48 -0.89
N LYS A 70 3.03 -4.26 -1.73
CA LYS A 70 2.88 -4.01 -3.19
C LYS A 70 2.00 -5.02 -3.94
N LYS A 71 2.03 -6.29 -3.55
CA LYS A 71 1.28 -7.34 -4.26
C LYS A 71 -0.21 -7.35 -3.90
N SER A 72 -0.57 -7.10 -2.64
CA SER A 72 -1.97 -7.07 -2.22
C SER A 72 -2.58 -5.67 -2.23
N GLY A 73 -1.77 -4.61 -2.29
CA GLY A 73 -2.23 -3.23 -2.16
C GLY A 73 -2.67 -2.87 -0.74
N ILE A 74 -2.39 -3.71 0.25
CA ILE A 74 -2.84 -3.53 1.64
C ILE A 74 -1.74 -2.81 2.42
N TRP A 75 -2.14 -1.76 3.14
CA TRP A 75 -1.31 -1.10 4.15
C TRP A 75 -1.34 -1.87 5.46
N ASN A 76 -0.16 -2.22 5.96
CA ASN A 76 0.04 -2.92 7.22
C ASN A 76 1.07 -2.16 8.05
N HIS A 77 1.00 -2.28 9.37
CA HIS A 77 2.08 -1.80 10.23
C HIS A 77 3.23 -2.80 10.19
N ARG A 78 4.45 -2.32 9.96
CA ARG A 78 5.66 -3.15 9.86
C ARG A 78 6.71 -2.67 10.83
N GLU A 79 7.31 -3.61 11.55
CA GLU A 79 8.49 -3.41 12.36
C GLU A 79 9.59 -4.35 11.89
N MET A 80 10.75 -3.81 11.52
CA MET A 80 11.88 -4.59 11.05
C MET A 80 13.15 -4.08 11.68
N ILE A 81 13.96 -4.98 12.22
CA ILE A 81 15.29 -4.71 12.75
C ILE A 81 16.26 -5.71 12.12
N ILE A 82 17.33 -5.17 11.54
CA ILE A 82 18.49 -5.92 11.06
C ILE A 82 19.68 -5.47 11.88
N ASP A 83 20.20 -6.36 12.72
CA ASP A 83 21.40 -6.13 13.51
C ASP A 83 22.48 -7.13 13.08
N ARG A 84 23.43 -6.65 12.30
CA ARG A 84 24.51 -7.47 11.74
C ARG A 84 25.65 -7.68 12.73
N GLU A 85 25.77 -6.83 13.74
CA GLU A 85 26.72 -6.99 14.84
C GLU A 85 26.34 -8.20 15.69
N ASN A 86 25.06 -8.30 16.05
CA ASN A 86 24.54 -9.40 16.85
C ASN A 86 24.00 -10.57 16.01
N ASN A 87 24.16 -10.52 14.68
CA ASN A 87 23.68 -11.55 13.76
C ASN A 87 22.18 -11.86 13.97
N THR A 88 21.35 -10.83 14.18
CA THR A 88 19.91 -10.98 14.40
C THR A 88 19.06 -10.26 13.36
N TYR A 89 17.92 -10.88 13.08
CA TYR A 89 16.86 -10.33 12.27
C TYR A 89 15.54 -10.50 13.01
N LYS A 90 14.77 -9.42 13.07
CA LYS A 90 13.40 -9.44 13.57
C LYS A 90 12.52 -8.71 12.59
N GLU A 91 11.42 -9.33 12.21
CA GLU A 91 10.37 -8.70 11.42
C GLU A 91 9.02 -9.08 11.97
N ILE A 92 8.15 -8.08 12.14
CA ILE A 92 6.76 -8.23 12.53
C ILE A 92 5.92 -7.39 11.55
N ILE A 93 4.85 -7.99 11.04
CA ILE A 93 3.84 -7.32 10.22
C ILE A 93 2.50 -7.51 10.92
N MET A 94 1.81 -6.41 11.18
CA MET A 94 0.51 -6.37 11.83
C MET A 94 -0.54 -5.77 10.90
N ASP A 95 -1.78 -6.23 11.03
CA ASP A 95 -2.93 -5.60 10.39
C ASP A 95 -3.28 -4.26 11.07
N LYS A 96 -4.38 -3.63 10.62
CA LYS A 96 -4.88 -2.37 11.19
C LYS A 96 -5.41 -2.52 12.62
N ASP A 97 -5.79 -3.73 13.01
CA ASP A 97 -6.32 -4.06 14.34
C ASP A 97 -5.21 -4.54 15.30
N ASN A 98 -3.94 -4.44 14.88
CA ASN A 98 -2.74 -4.91 15.57
C ASN A 98 -2.63 -6.44 15.72
N ASN A 99 -3.35 -7.22 14.93
CA ASN A 99 -3.13 -8.65 14.86
C ASN A 99 -1.87 -8.96 14.05
N ILE A 100 -1.06 -9.89 14.56
CA ILE A 100 0.17 -10.31 13.90
C ILE A 100 -0.17 -11.18 12.69
N ILE A 101 0.08 -10.67 11.48
CA ILE A 101 -0.04 -11.41 10.22
C ILE A 101 1.23 -12.24 9.98
N HIS A 102 2.39 -11.69 10.34
CA HIS A 102 3.68 -12.31 10.09
C HIS A 102 4.66 -11.92 11.19
N SER A 103 5.43 -12.91 11.68
CA SER A 103 6.50 -12.69 12.66
C SER A 103 7.63 -13.65 12.38
N VAL A 104 8.84 -13.09 12.21
CA VAL A 104 10.07 -13.84 12.01
C VAL A 104 11.11 -13.30 12.98
N LYS A 105 11.75 -14.21 13.71
CA LYS A 105 12.90 -13.91 14.56
C LYS A 105 13.96 -14.97 14.32
N ASN A 106 15.03 -14.61 13.61
CA ASN A 106 16.08 -15.54 13.21
C ASN A 106 17.47 -14.92 13.40
N HIS A 107 18.47 -15.80 13.47
CA HIS A 107 19.85 -15.39 13.24
C HIS A 107 20.11 -15.19 11.74
N PHE A 108 20.89 -14.18 11.36
CA PHE A 108 21.11 -13.81 9.96
C PHE A 108 21.66 -14.99 9.14
N GLN A 109 22.58 -15.77 9.74
CA GLN A 109 23.15 -16.99 9.16
C GLN A 109 22.10 -18.06 8.79
N ASN A 110 20.97 -18.12 9.51
CA ASN A 110 19.92 -19.12 9.27
C ASN A 110 18.93 -18.70 8.18
N ILE A 111 18.84 -17.41 7.84
CA ILE A 111 17.94 -16.91 6.80
C ILE A 111 18.38 -17.39 5.41
N LEU A 112 19.70 -17.50 5.19
CA LEU A 112 20.26 -18.04 3.94
C LEU A 112 19.82 -19.49 3.70
N ALA A 113 19.74 -20.32 4.75
CA ALA A 113 19.32 -21.71 4.63
C ALA A 113 17.81 -21.85 4.30
N THR A 114 16.95 -21.02 4.91
CA THR A 114 15.49 -21.11 4.71
C THR A 114 15.05 -20.60 3.33
N VAL A 115 15.73 -19.59 2.77
CA VAL A 115 15.45 -19.11 1.41
C VAL A 115 15.85 -20.17 0.37
N VAL A 116 17.03 -20.81 0.54
CA VAL A 116 17.51 -21.86 -0.37
C VAL A 116 16.57 -23.07 -0.39
N GLN A 117 16.06 -23.50 0.76
CA GLN A 117 15.12 -24.63 0.87
C GLN A 117 13.74 -24.34 0.24
N ASN A 118 13.28 -23.09 0.25
CA ASN A 118 12.02 -22.73 -0.42
C ASN A 118 12.19 -22.54 -1.94
N THR A 119 13.36 -22.08 -2.42
CA THR A 119 13.64 -22.01 -3.86
C THR A 119 13.84 -23.37 -4.52
N SER A 120 14.40 -24.35 -3.81
CA SER A 120 14.54 -25.71 -4.35
C SER A 120 13.19 -26.43 -4.48
N LEU A 121 12.22 -26.15 -3.61
CA LEU A 121 10.86 -26.71 -3.71
C LEU A 121 10.01 -26.06 -4.82
N ILE A 122 10.23 -24.78 -5.14
CA ILE A 122 9.52 -24.08 -6.23
C ILE A 122 10.04 -24.55 -7.61
N ASN A 123 11.34 -24.83 -7.73
CA ASN A 123 11.95 -25.24 -8.99
C ASN A 123 11.61 -26.67 -9.42
N ILE A 124 11.25 -27.58 -8.50
CA ILE A 124 10.86 -28.95 -8.88
C ILE A 124 9.46 -28.99 -9.52
N LYS A 125 8.58 -28.03 -9.22
CA LYS A 125 7.20 -28.02 -9.77
C LYS A 125 7.04 -27.32 -11.13
N LYS A 126 8.06 -26.65 -11.68
CA LYS A 126 7.93 -25.82 -12.91
C LYS A 126 8.80 -26.20 -14.09
N ILE A 127 9.54 -27.30 -14.04
CA ILE A 127 10.36 -27.74 -15.18
C ILE A 127 9.54 -28.70 -16.04
N ASN A 128 8.85 -28.17 -17.04
CA ASN A 128 8.34 -28.95 -18.19
C ASN A 128 8.28 -28.10 -19.48
N ASN A 129 9.10 -27.05 -19.63
CA ASN A 129 9.28 -26.41 -20.94
C ASN A 129 10.60 -25.60 -21.04
N PRO A 130 11.55 -25.96 -21.92
CA PRO A 130 12.92 -25.42 -21.90
C PRO A 130 13.13 -24.07 -22.61
N LEU A 131 12.09 -23.35 -23.04
CA LEU A 131 12.26 -22.17 -23.91
C LEU A 131 12.25 -20.79 -23.21
N ASN A 132 12.13 -20.70 -21.88
CA ASN A 132 12.04 -19.42 -21.16
C ASN A 132 13.28 -19.00 -20.35
N LEU A 133 14.46 -19.53 -20.69
CA LEU A 133 15.70 -19.29 -19.94
C LEU A 133 16.34 -17.89 -20.13
N LYS A 134 15.88 -17.05 -21.06
CA LYS A 134 16.55 -15.78 -21.37
C LYS A 134 16.04 -14.53 -20.64
N TRP A 135 14.86 -14.57 -20.00
CA TRP A 135 14.28 -13.39 -19.36
C TRP A 135 14.22 -13.45 -17.82
N GLY A 136 14.48 -14.61 -17.21
CA GLY A 136 14.43 -14.80 -15.75
C GLY A 136 15.71 -14.45 -14.98
N PHE A 137 16.80 -14.09 -15.67
CA PHE A 137 18.10 -13.90 -15.02
C PHE A 137 18.28 -12.48 -14.43
N TYR A 138 17.62 -11.46 -14.98
CA TYR A 138 17.84 -10.07 -14.55
C TYR A 138 17.02 -9.62 -13.32
N GLU A 139 15.90 -10.28 -12.99
CA GLU A 139 15.12 -9.90 -11.79
C GLU A 139 15.65 -10.53 -10.49
N ILE A 140 16.41 -11.62 -10.58
CA ILE A 140 16.95 -12.32 -9.40
C ILE A 140 18.28 -11.71 -8.95
N PHE A 141 19.11 -11.20 -9.86
CA PHE A 141 20.40 -10.59 -9.51
C PHE A 141 20.31 -9.20 -8.89
N GLY A 142 19.21 -8.45 -9.11
CA GLY A 142 18.98 -7.17 -8.43
C GLY A 142 18.83 -7.29 -6.91
N PHE A 143 18.58 -8.51 -6.39
CA PHE A 143 18.57 -8.79 -4.96
C PHE A 143 19.95 -9.18 -4.41
N TYR A 144 20.84 -9.76 -5.25
CA TYR A 144 22.15 -10.26 -4.81
C TYR A 144 23.21 -9.15 -4.63
N ASP A 145 23.18 -8.09 -5.44
CA ASP A 145 24.15 -6.98 -5.31
C ASP A 145 23.91 -6.08 -4.09
N ARG A 146 22.79 -6.25 -3.38
CA ARG A 146 22.57 -5.61 -2.07
C ARG A 146 23.14 -6.41 -0.89
N PHE A 147 23.49 -7.67 -1.10
CA PHE A 147 23.92 -8.58 -0.04
C PHE A 147 25.36 -9.10 -0.17
N PHE A 148 26.14 -8.69 -1.19
CA PHE A 148 27.61 -8.81 -1.20
C PHE A 148 28.31 -7.45 -1.32
#